data_AF-A0A3R9KP39-F1
#
_entry.id   AF-A0A3R9KP39-F1
#
_cell.length_a   1.000
_cell.length_b   1.000
_cell.length_c   1.000
_cell.angle_alpha   90.00
_cell.angle_beta   90.00
_cell.angle_gamma   90.00
#
_symmetry.space_group_name_H-M   'P 1'
#
loop_
_entity.id
_entity.type
_entity.pdbx_description
1 polymer ?
#
loop_
_entity_poly.entity_id
_entity_poly.type
_entity_poly.pdbx_seq_one_letter_code
_entity_poly.pdbx_strand_id
1 'polypeptide(L)'
;MSQDKVGVQPEEWSSVVSNAKKSVHGLVALSKKEVSSTTLSRFKKFNTIQDTWNSALTAYKTYGEARADMMAKMGEKIIEDDAVYASQIDKNKNYVRFN
;
A
#
# COMPACT_ATOMS: atom_id res chain seq x y z
N MET A 1 -2.77 11.16 24.38
CA MET A 1 -3.18 9.77 24.12
C MET A 1 -1.93 9.02 23.70
N SER A 2 -1.52 8.01 24.45
CA SER A 2 -0.50 7.07 23.99
C SER A 2 -1.09 6.38 22.76
N GLN A 3 -0.47 6.54 21.59
CA GLN A 3 -0.81 5.67 20.46
C GLN A 3 -0.29 4.28 20.81
N ASP A 4 -1.18 3.32 20.95
CA ASP A 4 -0.79 1.92 21.11
C ASP A 4 0.10 1.54 19.93
N LYS A 5 1.35 1.14 20.23
CA LYS A 5 2.28 0.68 19.21
C LYS A 5 1.82 -0.70 18.73
N VAL A 6 1.71 -0.86 17.41
CA VAL A 6 1.39 -2.13 16.78
C VAL A 6 2.69 -2.84 16.44
N GLY A 7 2.90 -4.02 17.00
CA GLY A 7 3.99 -4.91 16.58
C GLY A 7 3.66 -5.57 15.25
N VAL A 8 4.68 -5.88 14.46
CA VAL A 8 4.51 -6.62 13.20
C VAL A 8 5.49 -7.79 13.16
N GLN A 9 5.03 -8.94 12.66
CA GLN A 9 5.94 -10.00 12.25
C GLN A 9 6.48 -9.65 10.85
N PRO A 10 7.80 -9.47 10.66
CA PRO A 10 8.37 -8.93 9.43
C PRO A 10 7.97 -9.68 8.15
N GLU A 11 8.01 -11.01 8.19
CA GLU A 11 7.72 -11.85 7.03
C GLU A 11 6.24 -11.78 6.63
N GLU A 12 5.35 -11.84 7.62
CA GLU A 12 3.91 -11.74 7.41
C GLU A 12 3.52 -10.35 6.89
N TRP A 13 4.08 -9.31 7.50
CA TRP A 13 3.86 -7.93 7.08
C TRP A 13 4.32 -7.68 5.64
N SER A 14 5.55 -8.09 5.32
CA SER A 14 6.10 -7.98 3.97
C SER A 14 5.25 -8.74 2.94
N SER A 15 4.75 -9.92 3.30
CA SER A 15 3.84 -10.70 2.47
C SER A 15 2.52 -9.97 2.21
N VAL A 16 1.87 -9.42 3.24
CA VAL A 16 0.61 -8.66 3.13
C VAL A 16 0.80 -7.43 2.24
N VAL A 17 1.86 -6.65 2.46
CA VAL A 17 2.16 -5.46 1.66
C VAL A 17 2.44 -5.83 0.20
N SER A 18 3.21 -6.89 -0.03
CA SER A 18 3.52 -7.38 -1.37
C SER A 18 2.26 -7.86 -2.10
N ASN A 19 1.36 -8.56 -1.42
CA ASN A 19 0.11 -9.04 -1.98
C ASN A 19 -0.85 -7.88 -2.29
N ALA A 20 -0.91 -6.85 -1.44
CA ALA A 20 -1.65 -5.64 -1.72
C ALA A 20 -1.13 -4.94 -2.98
N LYS A 21 0.19 -4.78 -3.11
CA LYS A 21 0.83 -4.18 -4.30
C LYS A 21 0.51 -4.96 -5.58
N LYS A 22 0.64 -6.29 -5.54
CA LYS A 22 0.27 -7.18 -6.65
C LYS A 22 -1.21 -7.05 -7.04
N SER A 23 -2.10 -7.00 -6.04
CA SER A 23 -3.54 -6.92 -6.27
C SER A 23 -3.93 -5.62 -6.99
N VAL A 24 -3.32 -4.50 -6.59
CA VAL A 24 -3.51 -3.20 -7.24
C VAL A 24 -2.99 -3.22 -8.69
N HIS A 25 -1.80 -3.77 -8.92
CA HIS A 25 -1.21 -3.85 -10.26
C HIS A 25 -1.98 -4.80 -11.19
N GLY A 26 -2.56 -5.87 -10.65
CA GLY A 26 -3.33 -6.87 -11.39
C GLY A 26 -4.64 -6.37 -11.99
N LEU A 27 -5.11 -5.19 -11.59
CA LEU A 27 -6.29 -4.56 -12.20
C LEU A 27 -6.00 -4.16 -13.65
N VAL A 28 -6.90 -4.49 -14.57
CA VAL A 28 -6.69 -4.33 -16.01
C VAL A 28 -7.48 -3.13 -16.55
N ALA A 29 -6.83 -2.36 -17.42
CA ALA A 29 -7.49 -1.27 -18.14
C ALA A 29 -8.48 -1.82 -19.17
N LEU A 30 -9.54 -1.07 -19.45
CA LEU A 30 -10.39 -1.38 -20.59
C LEU A 30 -9.61 -1.18 -21.88
N SER A 31 -9.65 -2.19 -22.76
CA SER A 31 -9.23 -2.02 -24.15
C SER A 31 -10.18 -1.04 -24.82
N LYS A 32 -9.70 0.19 -25.02
CA LYS A 32 -10.53 1.26 -25.58
C LYS A 32 -10.94 0.87 -27.01
N LYS A 33 -12.24 0.83 -27.27
CA LYS A 33 -12.80 0.71 -28.62
C LYS A 33 -13.36 2.05 -29.01
N GLU A 34 -12.59 2.80 -29.79
CA GLU A 34 -13.02 4.11 -30.28
C GLU A 34 -14.04 3.95 -31.40
N VAL A 35 -15.26 4.44 -31.16
CA VAL A 35 -16.22 4.68 -32.24
C VAL A 35 -16.02 6.10 -32.74
N SER A 36 -15.22 6.26 -33.78
CA SER A 36 -14.77 7.57 -34.30
C SER A 36 -15.78 8.25 -35.23
N SER A 37 -16.55 7.50 -36.02
CA SER A 37 -17.47 8.04 -37.02
C SER A 37 -18.94 7.78 -36.65
N THR A 38 -19.46 8.49 -35.65
CA THR A 38 -20.88 8.41 -35.31
C THR A 38 -21.46 9.73 -34.82
N THR A 39 -22.66 10.05 -35.29
CA THR A 39 -23.46 11.19 -34.82
C THR A 39 -24.31 10.82 -33.60
N LEU A 40 -24.40 9.55 -33.25
CA LEU A 40 -25.23 9.06 -32.14
C LEU A 40 -24.56 9.36 -30.79
N SER A 41 -25.24 10.17 -29.97
CA SER A 41 -24.76 10.59 -28.65
C SER A 41 -24.40 9.44 -27.71
N ARG A 42 -25.11 8.30 -27.80
CA ARG A 42 -24.86 7.11 -26.98
C ARG A 42 -23.45 6.52 -27.16
N PHE A 43 -22.93 6.51 -28.38
CA PHE A 43 -21.59 5.97 -28.66
C PHE A 43 -20.50 6.96 -28.24
N LYS A 44 -20.73 8.27 -28.37
CA LYS A 44 -19.83 9.28 -27.81
C LYS A 44 -19.72 9.14 -26.29
N LYS A 45 -20.85 8.95 -25.59
CA LYS A 45 -20.87 8.68 -24.13
C LYS A 45 -20.12 7.40 -23.77
N PHE A 46 -20.23 6.36 -24.58
CA PHE A 46 -19.50 5.11 -24.36
C PHE A 46 -17.98 5.30 -24.40
N ASN A 47 -17.45 6.06 -25.37
CA ASN A 47 -16.02 6.42 -25.40
C ASN A 47 -15.61 7.17 -24.12
N THR A 48 -16.42 8.15 -23.68
CA THR A 48 -16.16 8.90 -22.44
C THR A 48 -16.11 8.00 -21.21
N ILE A 49 -17.03 7.02 -21.10
CA ILE A 49 -17.04 6.08 -19.96
C ILE A 49 -15.76 5.24 -19.92
N GLN A 50 -15.27 4.78 -21.08
CA GLN A 50 -13.99 4.04 -21.14
C GLN A 50 -12.81 4.90 -20.67
N ASP A 51 -12.76 6.16 -21.12
CA ASP A 51 -11.71 7.11 -20.72
C ASP A 51 -11.77 7.43 -19.22
N THR A 52 -12.98 7.67 -18.69
CA THR A 52 -13.19 7.90 -17.25
C THR A 52 -12.79 6.69 -16.43
N TRP A 53 -13.15 5.47 -16.84
CA TRP A 53 -12.75 4.25 -16.14
C TRP A 53 -11.23 4.09 -16.10
N ASN A 54 -10.56 4.20 -17.26
CA ASN A 54 -9.11 4.04 -17.35
C ASN A 54 -8.36 5.12 -16.53
N SER A 55 -8.89 6.33 -16.49
CA SER A 55 -8.37 7.40 -15.64
C SER A 55 -8.54 7.08 -14.15
N ALA A 56 -9.74 6.65 -13.74
CA ALA A 56 -10.02 6.28 -12.35
C ALA A 56 -9.15 5.09 -11.90
N LEU A 57 -8.98 4.08 -12.77
CA LEU A 57 -8.11 2.95 -12.52
C LEU A 57 -6.65 3.40 -12.31
N THR A 58 -6.15 4.31 -13.15
CA THR A 58 -4.80 4.86 -13.02
C THR A 58 -4.63 5.57 -11.68
N ALA A 59 -5.56 6.43 -11.31
CA ALA A 59 -5.54 7.12 -10.02
C ALA A 59 -5.58 6.14 -8.83
N TYR A 60 -6.41 5.10 -8.90
CA TYR A 60 -6.49 4.06 -7.89
C TYR A 60 -5.17 3.28 -7.76
N LYS A 61 -4.52 2.96 -8.89
CA LYS A 61 -3.21 2.29 -8.89
C LYS A 61 -2.14 3.12 -8.21
N THR A 62 -2.02 4.39 -8.58
CA THR A 62 -1.08 5.33 -7.96
C THR A 62 -1.31 5.45 -6.45
N TYR A 63 -2.57 5.57 -6.03
CA TYR A 63 -2.92 5.64 -4.61
C TYR A 63 -2.55 4.36 -3.85
N GLY A 64 -2.90 3.20 -4.42
CA GLY A 64 -2.60 1.88 -3.84
C GLY A 64 -1.10 1.61 -3.72
N GLU A 65 -0.32 1.97 -4.75
CA GLU A 65 1.14 1.89 -4.74
C GLU A 65 1.75 2.76 -3.63
N ALA A 66 1.36 4.03 -3.56
CA ALA A 66 1.85 4.94 -2.53
C ALA A 66 1.53 4.43 -1.13
N ARG A 67 0.35 3.83 -0.93
CA ARG A 67 -0.05 3.28 0.36
C ARG A 67 0.72 2.01 0.72
N ALA A 68 0.96 1.11 -0.24
CA ALA A 68 1.78 -0.08 -0.04
C ALA A 68 3.22 0.28 0.30
N ASP A 69 3.80 1.27 -0.38
CA ASP A 69 5.16 1.74 -0.08
C ASP A 69 5.24 2.40 1.30
N MET A 70 4.20 3.13 1.73
CA MET A 70 4.10 3.65 3.09
C MET A 70 4.03 2.52 4.13
N MET A 71 3.26 1.46 3.85
CA MET A 71 3.18 0.30 4.74
C MET A 71 4.51 -0.45 4.83
N ALA A 72 5.25 -0.59 3.73
CA ALA A 72 6.59 -1.18 3.73
C ALA A 72 7.52 -0.41 4.69
N LYS A 73 7.59 0.91 4.54
CA LYS A 73 8.40 1.80 5.41
C LYS A 73 7.99 1.72 6.89
N MET A 74 6.70 1.59 7.16
CA MET A 74 6.21 1.44 8.54
C MET A 74 6.68 0.11 9.15
N GLY A 75 6.70 -0.97 8.37
CA GLY A 75 7.23 -2.26 8.81
C GLY A 75 8.71 -2.19 9.14
N GLU A 76 9.51 -1.57 8.26
CA GLU A 76 10.95 -1.33 8.48
C GLU A 76 11.18 -0.54 9.78
N LYS A 77 10.42 0.54 9.97
CA LYS A 77 10.51 1.36 11.18
C LYS A 77 10.18 0.60 12.46
N ILE A 78 9.19 -0.30 12.44
CA ILE A 78 8.84 -1.10 13.62
C ILE A 78 9.99 -2.05 13.97
N ILE A 79 10.63 -2.66 12.97
CA ILE A 79 11.81 -3.53 13.18
C ILE A 79 12.97 -2.74 13.79
N GLU A 80 13.22 -1.53 13.28
CA GLU A 80 14.24 -0.64 13.83
C GLU A 80 13.93 -0.25 15.29
N ASP A 81 12.70 0.17 15.57
CA ASP A 81 12.23 0.50 16.93
C ASP A 81 12.43 -0.70 17.87
N ASP A 82 12.02 -1.90 17.46
CA ASP A 82 12.13 -3.13 18.25
C ASP A 82 13.59 -3.49 18.56
N ALA A 83 14.49 -3.33 17.58
CA ALA A 83 15.92 -3.53 17.78
C ALA A 83 16.52 -2.53 18.78
N VAL A 84 16.09 -1.27 18.71
CA VAL A 84 16.51 -0.22 19.67
C VAL A 84 16.01 -0.58 21.07
N TYR A 85 14.75 -0.95 21.24
CA TYR A 85 14.20 -1.34 22.55
C TYR A 85 14.90 -2.58 23.12
N ALA A 86 15.13 -3.60 22.30
CA ALA A 86 15.88 -4.78 22.71
C ALA A 86 17.27 -4.40 23.23
N SER A 87 18.00 -3.52 22.53
CA SER A 87 19.33 -3.04 22.96
C SER A 87 19.27 -2.27 24.29
N GLN A 88 18.20 -1.53 24.54
CA GLN A 88 18.00 -0.77 25.77
C GLN A 88 17.73 -1.70 26.96
N ILE A 89 16.89 -2.72 26.77
CA ILE A 89 16.64 -3.77 27.77
C ILE A 89 17.96 -4.49 28.08
N ASP A 90 18.74 -4.82 27.06
CA ASP A 90 20.01 -5.53 27.21
C ASP A 90 21.07 -4.70 27.94
N LYS A 91 21.04 -3.37 27.82
CA LYS A 91 21.85 -2.48 28.66
C LYS A 91 21.35 -2.46 30.10
N ASN A 92 20.05 -2.33 30.30
CA ASN A 92 19.44 -2.16 31.62
C ASN A 92 19.50 -3.43 32.49
N LYS A 93 19.53 -4.63 31.90
CA LYS A 93 19.69 -5.89 32.65
C LYS A 93 20.95 -5.93 33.52
N ASN A 94 22.00 -5.20 33.11
CA ASN A 94 23.25 -5.11 33.86
C ASN A 94 23.19 -4.15 35.06
N TYR A 95 22.15 -3.29 35.13
CA TYR A 95 21.96 -2.29 36.18
C TYR A 95 20.91 -2.68 37.23
N VAL A 96 20.08 -3.71 36.97
CA VAL A 96 19.15 -4.27 37.95
C VAL A 96 19.83 -5.44 38.66
N ARG A 97 20.51 -5.15 39.77
CA ARG A 97 20.95 -6.17 40.73
C ARG A 97 19.90 -6.25 41.84
N PHE A 98 19.26 -7.40 42.00
CA PHE A 98 18.52 -7.71 43.21
C PHE A 98 19.55 -8.00 44.30
N ASN A 99 19.80 -7.03 45.16
CA ASN A 99 20.52 -7.20 46.42
C ASN A 99 19.54 -7.57 47.53
#